data_AF-A0A3Q3EKF0-F1
#
_entry.id   AF-A0A3Q3EKF0-F1
#
_cell.length_a   1.000
_cell.length_b   1.000
_cell.length_c   1.000
_cell.angle_alpha   90.00
_cell.angle_beta   90.00
_cell.angle_gamma   90.00
#
_symmetry.space_group_name_H-M   'P 1'
#
loop_
_entity.id
_entity.type
_entity.pdbx_description
1 polymer ?
#
loop_
_entity_poly.entity_id
_entity_poly.type
_entity_poly.pdbx_seq_one_letter_code
_entity_poly.pdbx_strand_id
1 'polypeptide(L)'
;MDWSIMGDECYRGLSLVTNHLLRLELNTEREAQLEAALGVFYAPAAPLSDVVILAYREPISKYARRFFHHLLRHQRFEKAFLLAVDLEARDLFMVRAKKIYFILLS
;
A
#
# COMPACT_ATOMS: atom_id res chain seq x y z
N MET A 1 1.75 0.58 -18.99
CA MET A 1 2.20 1.79 -18.28
C MET A 1 3.68 1.59 -18.00
N ASP A 2 4.56 2.39 -18.61
CA ASP A 2 6.01 2.23 -18.47
C ASP A 2 6.57 3.33 -17.57
N TRP A 3 6.95 2.94 -16.35
CA TRP A 3 7.52 3.86 -15.38
C TRP A 3 8.90 4.39 -15.78
N SER A 4 9.61 3.72 -16.69
CA SER A 4 10.95 4.13 -17.10
C SER A 4 10.95 5.35 -18.02
N ILE A 5 9.86 5.56 -18.76
CA ILE A 5 9.70 6.68 -19.71
C ILE A 5 8.73 7.75 -19.15
N MET A 6 7.72 7.33 -18.38
CA MET A 6 6.63 8.20 -17.91
C MET A 6 6.42 8.15 -16.40
N GLY A 7 7.49 7.96 -15.62
CA GLY A 7 7.43 7.80 -14.16
C GLY A 7 6.63 8.89 -13.44
N ASP A 8 6.80 10.16 -13.83
CA ASP A 8 6.09 11.29 -13.24
C ASP A 8 4.58 11.25 -13.52
N GLU A 9 4.17 10.85 -14.72
CA GLU A 9 2.76 10.72 -15.07
C GLU A 9 2.12 9.51 -14.39
N CYS A 10 2.84 8.39 -14.32
CA CYS A 10 2.42 7.20 -13.58
C CYS A 10 2.21 7.54 -12.10
N TYR A 11 3.19 8.22 -11.49
CA TYR A 11 3.11 8.66 -10.11
C TYR A 11 1.97 9.66 -9.90
N ARG A 12 1.80 10.65 -10.79
CA ARG A 12 0.68 11.60 -10.71
C ARG A 12 -0.67 10.89 -10.77
N GLY A 13 -0.88 10.00 -11.74
CA GLY A 13 -2.11 9.23 -11.87
C GLY A 13 -2.40 8.39 -10.62
N LEU A 14 -1.41 7.63 -10.15
CA LEU A 14 -1.51 6.83 -8.93
C LEU A 14 -1.83 7.70 -7.71
N SER A 15 -1.13 8.83 -7.55
CA SER A 15 -1.30 9.75 -6.42
C SER A 15 -2.69 10.39 -6.41
N LEU A 16 -3.26 10.73 -7.59
CA LEU A 16 -4.60 11.30 -7.71
C LEU A 16 -5.66 10.27 -7.32
N VAL A 17 -5.57 9.06 -7.88
CA VAL A 17 -6.52 7.96 -7.59
C VAL A 17 -6.45 7.57 -6.12
N THR A 18 -5.26 7.26 -5.61
CA THR A 18 -5.10 6.85 -4.21
C THR A 18 -5.51 7.94 -3.22
N ASN A 19 -5.18 9.22 -3.47
CA ASN A 19 -5.65 10.31 -2.60
C ASN A 19 -7.16 10.49 -2.64
N HIS A 20 -7.79 10.34 -3.81
CA HIS A 20 -9.24 10.44 -3.94
C HIS A 20 -9.92 9.32 -3.14
N LEU A 21 -9.50 8.07 -3.35
CA LEU A 21 -10.08 6.90 -2.68
C LEU A 21 -9.86 6.93 -1.16
N LEU A 22 -8.68 7.37 -0.69
CA LEU A 22 -8.39 7.51 0.74
C LEU A 22 -9.18 8.63 1.45
N ARG A 23 -9.93 9.46 0.73
CA ARG A 23 -10.85 10.45 1.31
C ARG A 23 -12.27 9.90 1.46
N LEU A 24 -12.58 8.80 0.77
CA LEU A 24 -13.89 8.16 0.83
C LEU A 24 -13.91 7.09 1.93
N GLU A 25 -15.10 6.73 2.38
CA GLU A 25 -15.27 5.62 3.32
C GLU A 25 -14.79 4.30 2.68
N LEU A 26 -14.13 3.42 3.43
CA LEU A 26 -13.64 2.19 2.86
C LEU A 26 -14.79 1.21 2.60
N ASN A 27 -14.85 0.66 1.39
CA ASN A 27 -15.74 -0.45 1.02
C ASN A 27 -14.96 -1.47 0.17
N THR A 28 -15.54 -2.64 -0.09
CA THR A 28 -14.86 -3.72 -0.81
C THR A 28 -14.36 -3.31 -2.21
N GLU A 29 -15.11 -2.46 -2.92
CA GLU A 29 -14.72 -1.97 -4.25
C GLU A 29 -13.53 -1.00 -4.17
N ARG A 30 -13.57 -0.05 -3.23
CA ARG A 30 -12.50 0.92 -3.00
C ARG A 30 -11.22 0.25 -2.50
N GLU A 31 -11.34 -0.80 -1.69
CA GLU A 31 -10.21 -1.65 -1.32
C GLU A 31 -9.56 -2.26 -2.56
N ALA A 32 -10.34 -2.90 -3.43
CA ALA A 32 -9.82 -3.52 -4.66
C ALA A 32 -9.19 -2.47 -5.59
N GLN A 33 -9.77 -1.27 -5.69
CA GLN A 33 -9.19 -0.18 -6.47
C GLN A 33 -7.87 0.35 -5.87
N LEU A 34 -7.76 0.47 -4.55
CA LEU A 34 -6.53 0.86 -3.87
C LEU A 34 -5.43 -0.20 -4.00
N GLU A 35 -5.79 -1.48 -3.85
CA GLU A 35 -4.90 -2.63 -4.06
C GLU A 35 -4.41 -2.66 -5.50
N ALA A 36 -5.31 -2.53 -6.49
CA ALA A 36 -4.93 -2.48 -7.90
C ALA A 36 -4.01 -1.29 -8.20
N ALA A 37 -4.31 -0.10 -7.69
CA ALA A 37 -3.49 1.10 -7.90
C ALA A 37 -2.08 0.95 -7.32
N LEU A 38 -1.95 0.45 -6.08
CA LEU A 38 -0.66 0.18 -5.46
C LEU A 38 0.08 -0.99 -6.14
N GLY A 39 -0.66 -1.99 -6.62
CA GLY A 39 -0.16 -3.15 -7.35
C GLY A 39 0.60 -2.78 -8.63
N VAL A 40 0.25 -1.66 -9.28
CA VAL A 40 0.99 -1.14 -10.45
C VAL A 40 2.48 -0.88 -10.15
N PHE A 41 2.83 -0.63 -8.88
CA PHE A 41 4.21 -0.40 -8.45
C PHE A 41 4.82 -1.60 -7.70
N TYR A 42 4.05 -2.25 -6.81
CA TYR A 42 4.58 -3.37 -6.00
C TYR A 42 4.57 -4.72 -6.70
N ALA A 43 3.66 -4.94 -7.65
CA ALA A 43 3.55 -6.17 -8.44
C ALA A 43 3.42 -5.85 -9.94
N PRO A 44 4.41 -5.14 -10.52
CA PRO A 44 4.37 -4.73 -11.91
C PRO A 44 4.53 -5.97 -12.82
N ALA A 45 3.81 -6.00 -13.95
CA ALA A 45 3.89 -7.12 -14.91
C ALA A 45 5.29 -7.27 -15.54
N ALA A 46 6.09 -6.20 -15.54
CA ALA A 46 7.49 -6.21 -15.90
C ALA A 46 8.30 -5.58 -14.75
N PRO A 47 9.50 -6.10 -14.43
CA PRO A 47 10.34 -5.53 -13.37
C PRO A 47 10.63 -4.04 -13.62
N LEU A 48 10.47 -3.23 -12.58
CA LEU A 48 10.85 -1.81 -12.62
C LEU A 48 12.37 -1.69 -12.53
N SER A 49 12.93 -0.64 -13.14
CA SER A 49 14.35 -0.34 -12.99
C SER A 49 14.65 0.18 -11.58
N ASP A 50 15.87 -0.07 -11.08
CA ASP A 50 16.31 0.38 -9.75
C ASP A 50 16.19 1.90 -9.58
N VAL A 51 16.38 2.67 -10.66
CA VAL A 51 16.23 4.13 -10.67
C VAL A 51 14.80 4.54 -10.34
N VAL A 52 13.81 3.86 -10.93
CA VAL A 52 12.38 4.11 -10.68
C VAL A 52 12.03 3.69 -9.25
N ILE A 53 12.51 2.53 -8.80
CA ILE A 53 12.25 2.05 -7.44
C ILE A 53 12.79 3.05 -6.43
N LEU A 54 14.05 3.50 -6.58
CA LEU A 54 14.68 4.45 -5.66
C LEU A 54 13.94 5.79 -5.62
N ALA A 55 13.49 6.29 -6.77
CA ALA A 55 12.80 7.58 -6.87
C ALA A 55 11.39 7.55 -6.26
N TYR A 56 10.64 6.46 -6.47
CA TYR A 56 9.20 6.43 -6.16
C TYR A 56 8.81 5.55 -4.97
N ARG A 57 9.70 4.68 -4.47
CA ARG A 57 9.39 3.77 -3.36
C ARG A 57 8.93 4.54 -2.12
N GLU A 58 9.71 5.51 -1.66
CA GLU A 58 9.37 6.25 -0.44
C GLU A 58 8.03 7.01 -0.53
N PRO A 59 7.75 7.81 -1.58
CA PRO A 59 6.46 8.48 -1.71
C PRO A 59 5.30 7.49 -1.87
N ILE A 60 5.49 6.35 -2.55
CA ILE A 60 4.45 5.33 -2.71
C ILE A 60 4.17 4.59 -1.39
N SER A 61 5.21 4.29 -0.61
CA SER A 61 5.05 3.69 0.72
C SER A 61 4.28 4.58 1.70
N LYS A 62 4.22 5.91 1.50
CA LYS A 62 3.34 6.79 2.30
C LYS A 62 1.86 6.50 2.04
N TYR A 63 1.46 6.25 0.79
CA TYR A 63 0.08 5.89 0.46
C TYR A 63 -0.30 4.50 0.98
N ALA A 64 0.61 3.53 0.84
CA ALA A 64 0.40 2.19 1.36
C ALA A 64 0.19 2.18 2.89
N ARG A 65 0.99 2.98 3.63
CA ARG A 65 0.80 3.19 5.08
C ARG A 65 -0.57 3.80 5.42
N ARG A 66 -1.01 4.81 4.65
CA ARG A 66 -2.35 5.41 4.86
C ARG A 66 -3.48 4.42 4.59
N PHE A 67 -3.32 3.56 3.59
CA PHE A 67 -4.26 2.49 3.29
C PHE A 67 -4.30 1.43 4.41
N PHE A 68 -3.14 1.01 4.92
CA PHE A 68 -3.04 0.15 6.10
C PHE A 68 -3.83 0.70 7.29
N HIS A 69 -3.68 1.99 7.60
CA HIS A 69 -4.45 2.62 8.67
C HIS A 69 -5.96 2.64 8.41
N HIS A 70 -6.39 2.79 7.16
CA HIS A 70 -7.81 2.65 6.80
C HIS A 70 -8.32 1.23 7.06
N LEU A 71 -7.58 0.20 6.62
CA LEU A 71 -7.96 -1.19 6.86
C LEU A 71 -8.11 -1.49 8.35
N LEU A 72 -7.20 -0.99 9.19
CA LEU A 72 -7.30 -1.13 10.65
C LEU A 72 -8.56 -0.46 11.23
N ARG A 73 -8.92 0.73 10.73
CA ARG A 73 -10.12 1.45 11.20
C ARG A 73 -11.41 0.69 10.86
N HIS A 74 -11.43 0.00 9.74
CA HIS A 74 -12.57 -0.80 9.27
C HIS A 74 -12.52 -2.27 9.72
N GLN A 75 -11.63 -2.63 10.66
CA GLN A 75 -11.48 -4.00 11.18
C GLN A 75 -11.14 -5.05 10.10
N ARG A 76 -10.54 -4.63 8.98
CA ARG A 76 -10.07 -5.49 7.89
C ARG A 76 -8.67 -6.02 8.19
N PHE A 77 -8.54 -6.71 9.32
CA PHE A 77 -7.23 -7.08 9.88
C PHE A 77 -6.42 -8.01 8.99
N GLU A 78 -7.07 -8.99 8.33
CA GLU A 78 -6.40 -9.92 7.43
C GLU A 78 -5.68 -9.19 6.28
N LYS A 79 -6.41 -8.32 5.58
CA LYS A 79 -5.84 -7.49 4.51
C LYS A 79 -4.77 -6.52 5.02
N ALA A 80 -5.00 -5.91 6.18
CA ALA A 80 -3.99 -5.03 6.79
C ALA A 80 -2.70 -5.80 7.07
N PHE A 81 -2.81 -7.03 7.54
CA PHE A 81 -1.67 -7.88 7.85
C PHE A 81 -0.91 -8.29 6.58
N LEU A 82 -1.60 -8.76 5.55
CA LEU A 82 -0.99 -9.08 4.25
C LEU A 82 -0.24 -7.87 3.68
N LEU A 83 -0.88 -6.69 3.66
CA LEU A 83 -0.26 -5.47 3.18
C LEU A 83 0.98 -5.07 4.01
N ALA A 84 0.98 -5.30 5.32
CA ALA A 84 2.13 -5.02 6.17
C ALA A 84 3.30 -5.96 5.89
N VAL A 85 3.03 -7.23 5.56
CA VAL A 85 4.06 -8.20 5.11
C VAL A 85 4.65 -7.74 3.79
N ASP A 86 3.82 -7.40 2.81
CA ASP A 86 4.24 -6.97 1.46
C ASP A 86 5.04 -5.67 1.46
N LEU A 87 4.79 -4.78 2.43
CA LEU A 87 5.54 -3.53 2.57
C LEU A 87 6.96 -3.73 3.14
N GLU A 88 7.32 -4.95 3.56
CA GLU A 88 8.56 -5.28 4.30
C GLU A 88 8.83 -4.33 5.48
N ALA A 89 7.79 -3.68 5.99
CA ALA A 89 7.88 -2.64 7.00
C ALA A 89 8.04 -3.28 8.38
N ARG A 90 9.24 -3.81 8.66
CA ARG A 90 9.62 -4.38 9.96
C ARG A 90 9.34 -3.39 11.11
N ASP A 91 9.41 -2.10 10.83
CA ASP A 91 9.10 -0.97 11.71
C ASP A 91 7.60 -0.82 12.04
N LEU A 92 6.69 -1.18 11.11
CA LEU A 92 5.24 -1.22 11.37
C LEU A 92 4.83 -2.43 12.23
N PHE A 93 5.54 -3.56 12.10
CA PHE A 93 5.35 -4.74 12.95
C PHE A 93 5.70 -4.45 14.42
N MET A 94 6.77 -3.69 14.67
CA MET A 94 7.39 -3.61 16.00
C MET A 94 6.62 -2.74 17.02
N VAL A 95 5.72 -1.86 16.57
CA VAL A 95 4.95 -0.98 17.48
C VAL A 95 3.64 -1.63 17.97
N ARG A 96 3.16 -2.71 17.34
CA ARG A 96 1.92 -3.41 17.76
C ARG A 96 1.97 -4.94 17.80
N ALA A 97 3.11 -5.58 17.49
CA ALA A 97 3.27 -7.03 17.59
C ALA A 97 2.90 -7.60 18.98
N LYS A 98 3.11 -6.85 20.08
CA LYS A 98 2.72 -7.35 21.42
C LYS A 98 1.22 -7.58 21.59
N LYS A 99 0.35 -6.98 20.77
CA LYS A 99 -1.12 -7.13 20.89
C LYS A 99 -1.71 -8.19 19.98
N ILE A 100 -1.11 -8.43 18.81
CA ILE A 100 -1.63 -9.39 17.81
C ILE A 100 -1.24 -10.83 18.19
N TYR A 101 -0.02 -11.06 18.68
CA TYR A 101 0.37 -12.39 19.19
C TYR A 101 -0.46 -12.83 20.40
N PHE A 102 -1.01 -11.89 21.20
CA PHE A 102 -1.87 -12.21 22.33
C PHE A 102 -3.29 -12.66 21.92
N ILE A 103 -3.78 -12.18 20.77
CA ILE A 103 -5.13 -12.54 20.26
C ILE A 103 -5.12 -13.86 19.49
N LEU A 104 -3.98 -14.29 18.95
CA LEU A 104 -3.84 -15.55 18.20
C LEU A 104 -3.39 -16.74 19.07
N LEU A 105 -3.11 -16.52 20.37
CA LEU A 105 -2.67 -17.54 21.33
C LEU A 105 -3.53 -17.58 22.61
N SER A 106 -4.66 -16.87 22.64
CA SER A 106 -5.70 -16.95 23.69
C SER A 106 -7.00 -17.45 23.09
#